data_AF-H0Y0U1-F1
#
_entry.id   AF-H0Y0U1-F1
#
_cell.length_a   1.000
_cell.length_b   1.000
_cell.length_c   1.000
_cell.angle_alpha   90.00
_cell.angle_beta   90.00
_cell.angle_gamma   90.00
#
_symmetry.space_group_name_H-M   'P 1'
#
loop_
_entity.id
_entity.type
_entity.pdbx_description
1 polymer ?
#
loop_
_entity_poly.entity_id
_entity_poly.type
_entity_poly.pdbx_seq_one_letter_code
_entity_poly.pdbx_strand_id
1 'polypeptide(L)'
;VNFGDHNSGFRHNDVIRFINNEVLMNGGSQDFYVAFSSLSWSEVEERLRAVVADSQVPRAIKRACAWSALALSVRVAARQREQHAYRVRRLQERMEAHEAASWAMAAELRRLREESHEAASQLHLTHAALQQALFECDMLRTRLFQIERIPILATSTTCSHDNQEDTEMSCVITPLGEGRS
;
A
#
# COMPACT_ATOMS: atom_id res chain seq x y z
N VAL A 1 -3.83 -8.77 34.37
CA VAL A 1 -4.72 -8.02 35.29
C VAL A 1 -5.14 -6.73 34.58
N ASN A 2 -6.44 -6.55 34.35
CA ASN A 2 -6.97 -5.42 33.57
C ASN A 2 -7.32 -4.27 34.52
N PHE A 3 -6.43 -3.28 34.64
CA PHE A 3 -6.53 -2.19 35.62
C PHE A 3 -7.61 -1.12 35.30
N GLY A 4 -8.51 -1.38 34.35
CA GLY A 4 -9.58 -0.47 33.93
C GLY A 4 -10.99 -0.99 34.18
N ASP A 5 -11.12 -2.16 34.84
CA ASP A 5 -12.42 -2.73 35.16
C ASP A 5 -12.94 -2.17 36.49
N HIS A 6 -14.06 -1.43 36.42
CA HIS A 6 -14.72 -0.79 37.56
C HIS A 6 -15.35 -1.82 38.53
N ASN A 7 -15.48 -3.09 38.10
CA ASN A 7 -15.90 -4.21 38.94
C ASN A 7 -14.72 -4.93 39.62
N SER A 8 -13.47 -4.64 39.24
CA SER A 8 -12.34 -4.96 40.10
C SER A 8 -12.38 -3.95 41.24
N GLY A 9 -12.66 -4.38 42.47
CA GLY A 9 -12.79 -3.50 43.64
C GLY A 9 -11.56 -2.62 43.97
N PHE A 10 -10.53 -2.62 43.13
CA PHE A 10 -9.37 -1.75 43.18
C PHE A 10 -9.67 -0.39 42.55
N ARG A 11 -10.23 0.52 43.35
CA ARG A 11 -10.30 1.94 43.00
C ARG A 11 -8.92 2.57 43.15
N HIS A 12 -8.14 2.55 42.07
CA HIS A 12 -6.76 3.04 42.03
C HIS A 12 -6.63 4.48 42.57
N ASN A 13 -7.62 5.34 42.30
CA ASN A 13 -7.64 6.71 42.79
C ASN A 13 -7.82 6.77 44.32
N ASP A 14 -8.65 5.90 44.90
CA ASP A 14 -8.85 5.82 46.36
C ASP A 14 -7.64 5.22 47.06
N VAL A 15 -6.98 4.23 46.46
CA VAL A 15 -5.72 3.66 46.97
C VAL A 15 -4.59 4.69 46.91
N ILE A 16 -4.46 5.42 45.80
CA ILE A 16 -3.48 6.53 45.68
C ILE A 16 -3.79 7.63 46.70
N ARG A 17 -5.06 8.03 46.85
CA ARG A 17 -5.49 9.05 47.81
C ARG A 17 -5.23 8.61 49.25
N PHE A 18 -5.50 7.35 49.58
CA PHE A 18 -5.23 6.78 50.89
C PHE A 18 -3.74 6.70 51.19
N ILE A 19 -2.93 6.24 50.23
CA ILE A 19 -1.47 6.21 50.35
C ILE A 19 -0.90 7.63 50.50
N ASN A 20 -1.36 8.60 49.70
CA ASN A 20 -0.94 9.99 49.82
C ASN A 20 -1.31 10.58 51.19
N ASN A 21 -2.49 10.26 51.72
CA ASN A 21 -2.92 10.68 53.05
C ASN A 21 -2.10 10.01 54.16
N GLU A 22 -1.78 8.72 54.03
CA GLU A 22 -0.94 8.01 55.00
C GLU A 22 0.50 8.53 55.01
N VAL A 23 1.04 8.91 53.84
CA VAL A 23 2.34 9.57 53.73
C VAL A 23 2.30 10.95 54.41
N LEU A 24 1.25 11.74 54.20
CA LEU A 24 1.07 13.05 54.85
C LEU A 24 0.89 12.96 56.38
N MET A 25 0.14 11.97 56.86
CA MET A 25 -0.26 11.87 58.27
C MET A 25 0.76 11.11 59.15
N ASN A 26 1.53 10.18 58.58
CA ASN A 26 2.51 9.38 59.33
C ASN A 26 3.96 9.86 59.17
N GLY A 27 4.16 11.08 58.66
CA GLY A 27 5.49 11.71 58.61
C GLY A 27 6.35 11.34 57.41
N GLY A 28 5.75 10.98 56.27
CA GLY A 28 6.44 11.05 54.99
C GLY A 28 6.56 12.52 54.57
N SER A 29 7.66 13.17 54.93
CA SER A 29 7.83 14.59 54.64
C SER A 29 7.77 14.84 53.12
N GLN A 30 7.21 15.98 52.72
CA GLN A 30 7.26 16.45 51.32
C GLN A 30 8.71 16.43 50.78
N ASP A 31 9.69 16.70 51.64
CA ASP A 31 11.12 16.65 51.32
C ASP A 31 11.62 15.23 51.03
N PHE A 32 11.10 14.21 51.73
CA PHE A 32 11.36 12.81 51.42
C PHE A 32 10.90 12.49 49.99
N TYR A 33 9.68 12.89 49.62
CA TYR A 33 9.20 12.66 48.25
C TYR A 33 10.06 13.36 47.19
N VAL A 34 10.41 14.63 47.39
CA VAL A 34 11.25 15.39 46.44
C VAL A 34 12.65 14.76 46.33
N ALA A 35 13.26 14.38 47.45
CA ALA A 35 14.59 13.76 47.49
C ALA A 35 14.64 12.39 46.79
N PHE A 36 13.59 11.58 46.89
CA PHE A 36 13.55 10.23 46.30
C PHE A 36 12.96 10.19 44.88
N SER A 37 12.26 11.23 44.44
CA SER A 37 11.73 11.31 43.06
C SER A 37 12.81 11.49 41.98
N SER A 38 13.98 11.97 42.38
CA SER A 38 15.15 12.21 41.51
C SER A 38 16.12 11.03 41.48
N LEU A 39 15.94 10.06 42.39
CA LEU A 39 16.83 8.91 42.56
C LEU A 39 16.34 7.73 41.72
N SER A 40 17.28 6.91 41.28
CA SER A 40 16.99 5.62 40.66
C SER A 40 16.35 4.66 41.67
N TRP A 41 15.52 3.71 41.20
CA TRP A 41 14.87 2.73 42.07
C TRP A 41 15.89 1.93 42.91
N SER A 42 17.07 1.64 42.35
CA SER A 42 18.19 1.00 43.07
C SER A 42 18.66 1.81 44.29
N GLU A 43 18.79 3.12 44.17
CA GLU A 43 19.22 4.01 45.27
C GLU A 43 18.13 4.16 46.33
N VAL A 44 16.86 4.16 45.90
CA VAL A 44 15.70 4.13 46.80
C VAL A 44 15.69 2.83 47.61
N GLU A 45 15.90 1.69 46.95
CA GLU A 45 15.94 0.37 47.58
C GLU A 45 17.08 0.24 48.59
N GLU A 46 18.29 0.72 48.25
CA GLU A 46 19.45 0.67 49.13
C GLU A 46 19.25 1.51 50.40
N ARG A 47 18.67 2.70 50.27
CA ARG A 47 18.33 3.56 51.42
C ARG A 47 17.24 2.96 52.29
N LEU A 48 16.23 2.32 51.70
CA LEU A 48 15.18 1.62 52.45
C LEU A 48 15.75 0.41 53.20
N ARG A 49 16.66 -0.34 52.58
CA ARG A 49 17.35 -1.47 53.20
C ARG A 49 18.14 -1.04 54.44
N ALA A 50 18.84 0.09 54.36
CA ALA A 50 19.57 0.67 55.50
C ALA A 50 18.65 0.99 56.69
N VAL A 51 17.49 1.61 56.44
CA VAL A 51 16.52 1.97 57.49
C VAL A 51 15.85 0.73 58.10
N VAL A 52 15.61 -0.31 57.32
CA VAL A 52 15.00 -1.57 57.80
C VAL A 52 15.98 -2.38 58.64
N ALA A 53 17.25 -2.45 58.21
CA ALA A 53 18.31 -3.20 58.88
C ALA A 53 18.73 -2.61 60.23
N ASP A 54 18.56 -1.30 60.43
CA ASP A 54 18.87 -0.64 61.70
C ASP A 54 17.84 -1.01 62.78
N SER A 55 18.30 -1.70 63.85
CA SER A 55 17.46 -2.09 64.98
C SER A 55 17.07 -0.93 65.89
N GLN A 56 17.75 0.21 65.80
CA GLN A 56 17.48 1.42 66.59
C GLN A 56 16.32 2.26 66.03
N VAL A 57 15.93 2.03 64.77
CA VAL A 57 14.84 2.77 64.13
C VAL A 57 13.48 2.30 64.67
N PRO A 58 12.65 3.21 65.22
CA PRO A 58 11.31 2.88 65.69
C PRO A 58 10.43 2.24 64.61
N ARG A 59 9.62 1.25 65.01
CA ARG A 59 8.73 0.49 64.11
C ARG A 59 7.78 1.38 63.28
N ALA A 60 7.33 2.50 63.85
CA ALA A 60 6.48 3.47 63.16
C ALA A 60 7.18 4.07 61.92
N ILE A 61 8.47 4.40 62.04
CA ILE A 61 9.27 4.96 60.95
C ILE A 61 9.49 3.90 59.87
N LYS A 62 9.83 2.66 60.25
CA LYS A 62 9.97 1.55 59.29
C LYS A 62 8.68 1.31 58.49
N ARG A 63 7.52 1.42 59.14
CA ARG A 63 6.20 1.30 58.50
C ARG A 63 5.94 2.46 57.54
N ALA A 64 6.22 3.70 57.94
CA ALA A 64 6.09 4.87 57.07
C ALA A 64 7.00 4.77 55.83
N CYS A 65 8.23 4.30 55.99
CA CYS A 65 9.16 4.06 54.89
C CYS A 65 8.66 2.96 53.94
N ALA A 66 8.15 1.84 54.46
CA ALA A 66 7.61 0.75 53.64
C ALA A 66 6.39 1.20 52.80
N TRP A 67 5.49 1.98 53.40
CA TRP A 67 4.35 2.54 52.67
C TRP A 67 4.77 3.59 51.64
N SER A 68 5.76 4.42 51.95
CA SER A 68 6.32 5.39 51.00
C SER A 68 7.00 4.71 49.82
N ALA A 69 7.73 3.61 50.06
CA ALA A 69 8.33 2.79 49.01
C ALA A 69 7.28 2.17 48.08
N LEU A 70 6.20 1.63 48.66
CA LEU A 70 5.08 1.08 47.90
C LEU A 70 4.36 2.18 47.08
N ALA A 71 4.17 3.36 47.66
CA ALA A 71 3.60 4.51 46.95
C ALA A 71 4.41 4.86 45.71
N LEU A 72 5.74 4.92 45.86
CA LEU A 72 6.66 5.23 44.77
C LEU A 72 6.63 4.15 43.68
N SER A 73 6.69 2.88 44.05
CA SER A 73 6.71 1.78 43.07
C SER A 73 5.41 1.70 42.26
N VAL A 74 4.25 1.86 42.91
CA VAL A 74 2.94 1.90 42.24
C VAL A 74 2.87 3.06 41.24
N ARG A 75 3.39 4.24 41.60
CA ARG A 75 3.40 5.40 40.70
C ARG A 75 4.35 5.23 39.52
N VAL A 76 5.53 4.66 39.74
CA VAL A 76 6.47 4.35 38.65
C VAL A 76 5.86 3.32 37.69
N ALA A 77 5.25 2.26 38.20
CA ALA A 77 4.56 1.25 37.40
C ALA A 77 3.39 1.85 36.59
N ALA A 78 2.60 2.75 37.19
CA ALA A 78 1.53 3.46 36.49
C ALA A 78 2.07 4.32 35.34
N ARG A 79 3.11 5.13 35.59
CA ARG A 79 3.77 5.95 34.55
C ARG A 79 4.35 5.11 33.42
N GLN A 80 5.00 4.00 33.74
CA GLN A 80 5.54 3.08 32.73
C GLN A 80 4.40 2.54 31.85
N ARG A 81 3.30 2.09 32.46
CA ARG A 81 2.13 1.59 31.73
C ARG A 81 1.54 2.64 30.79
N GLU A 82 1.40 3.88 31.24
CA GLU A 82 0.91 5.00 30.41
C GLU A 82 1.86 5.28 29.25
N GLN A 83 3.17 5.34 29.49
CA GLN A 83 4.18 5.55 28.45
C GLN A 83 4.18 4.41 27.41
N HIS A 84 4.07 3.15 27.86
CA HIS A 84 3.96 2.00 26.97
C HIS A 84 2.68 2.07 26.14
N ALA A 85 1.53 2.37 26.76
CA ALA A 85 0.26 2.51 26.04
C ALA A 85 0.31 3.63 25.00
N TYR A 86 0.91 4.78 25.34
CA TYR A 86 1.12 5.89 24.40
C TYR A 86 2.03 5.49 23.24
N ARG A 87 3.15 4.79 23.51
CA ARG A 87 4.05 4.30 22.46
C ARG A 87 3.37 3.31 21.52
N VAL A 88 2.62 2.36 22.06
CA VAL A 88 1.86 1.38 21.27
C VAL A 88 0.84 2.10 20.39
N ARG A 89 0.06 3.04 20.95
CA ARG A 89 -0.91 3.82 20.18
C ARG A 89 -0.25 4.59 19.03
N ARG A 90 0.84 5.30 19.31
CA ARG A 90 1.58 6.07 18.30
C ARG A 90 2.16 5.17 17.19
N LEU A 91 2.60 3.96 17.53
CA LEU A 91 3.06 2.99 16.55
C LEU A 91 1.91 2.49 15.69
N GLN A 92 0.77 2.22 16.30
CA GLN A 92 -0.43 1.78 15.59
C GLN A 92 -0.94 2.85 14.61
N GLU A 93 -1.03 4.11 15.04
CA GLU A 93 -1.39 5.24 14.16
C GLU A 93 -0.43 5.36 12.95
N ARG A 94 0.87 5.14 13.16
CA ARG A 94 1.87 5.14 12.08
C ARG A 94 1.70 3.97 11.12
N MET A 95 1.38 2.78 11.64
CA MET A 95 1.12 1.61 10.81
C MET A 95 -0.13 1.80 9.97
N GLU A 96 -1.22 2.28 10.57
CA GLU A 96 -2.47 2.58 9.85
C GLU A 96 -2.25 3.62 8.75
N ALA A 97 -1.50 4.69 9.03
CA ALA A 97 -1.14 5.68 8.01
C ALA A 97 -0.28 5.11 6.88
N HIS A 98 0.69 4.25 7.23
CA HIS A 98 1.54 3.58 6.24
C HIS A 98 0.73 2.60 5.36
N GLU A 99 -0.17 1.82 5.96
CA GLU A 99 -1.06 0.93 5.23
C GLU A 99 -1.98 1.71 4.29
N ALA A 100 -2.59 2.81 4.76
CA ALA A 100 -3.41 3.67 3.91
C ALA A 100 -2.62 4.24 2.71
N ALA A 101 -1.38 4.70 2.94
CA ALA A 101 -0.51 5.18 1.86
C ALA A 101 -0.16 4.06 0.88
N SER A 102 0.14 2.85 1.37
CA SER A 102 0.40 1.67 0.54
C SER A 102 -0.81 1.31 -0.33
N TRP A 103 -2.01 1.32 0.25
CA TRP A 103 -3.25 1.07 -0.49
C TRP A 103 -3.52 2.14 -1.56
N ALA A 104 -3.29 3.41 -1.24
CA ALA A 104 -3.43 4.50 -2.20
C ALA A 104 -2.44 4.35 -3.38
N MET A 105 -1.17 4.05 -3.10
CA MET A 105 -0.17 3.79 -4.14
C MET A 105 -0.53 2.58 -5.00
N ALA A 106 -1.01 1.49 -4.41
CA ALA A 106 -1.43 0.31 -5.15
C ALA A 106 -2.65 0.59 -6.05
N ALA A 107 -3.59 1.40 -5.57
CA ALA A 107 -4.74 1.85 -6.36
C ALA A 107 -4.29 2.70 -7.56
N GLU A 108 -3.37 3.64 -7.33
CA GLU A 108 -2.85 4.50 -8.39
C GLU A 108 -2.06 3.72 -9.45
N LEU A 109 -1.20 2.78 -9.03
CA LEU A 109 -0.47 1.91 -9.95
C LEU A 109 -1.42 1.08 -10.83
N ARG A 110 -2.52 0.59 -10.26
CA ARG A 110 -3.54 -0.14 -11.00
C ARG A 110 -4.26 0.77 -12.00
N ARG A 111 -4.62 1.99 -11.61
CA ARG A 111 -5.23 2.99 -12.51
C ARG A 111 -4.32 3.28 -13.70
N LEU A 112 -3.04 3.57 -13.44
CA LEU A 112 -2.05 3.84 -14.50
C LEU A 112 -1.83 2.64 -15.43
N ARG A 113 -1.86 1.42 -14.90
CA ARG A 113 -1.79 0.21 -15.73
C ARG A 113 -2.99 0.08 -16.66
N GLU A 114 -4.19 0.34 -16.16
CA GLU A 114 -5.40 0.29 -16.99
C GLU A 114 -5.35 1.34 -18.10
N GLU A 115 -4.98 2.58 -17.75
CA GLU A 115 -4.82 3.68 -18.72
C GLU A 115 -3.77 3.36 -19.78
N SER A 116 -2.65 2.75 -19.38
CA SER A 116 -1.63 2.30 -20.32
C SER A 116 -2.14 1.19 -21.24
N HIS A 117 -2.98 0.29 -20.73
CA HIS A 117 -3.55 -0.80 -21.53
C HIS A 117 -4.58 -0.27 -22.53
N GLU A 118 -5.42 0.66 -22.10
CA GLU A 118 -6.39 1.34 -22.97
C GLU A 118 -5.69 2.16 -24.06
N ALA A 119 -4.67 2.94 -23.71
CA ALA A 119 -3.87 3.67 -24.70
C ALA A 119 -3.20 2.73 -25.72
N ALA A 120 -2.64 1.59 -25.25
CA ALA A 120 -2.02 0.61 -26.13
C ALA A 120 -3.03 -0.05 -27.09
N SER A 121 -4.22 -0.39 -26.61
CA SER A 121 -5.27 -0.97 -27.45
C SER A 121 -5.81 0.02 -28.47
N GLN A 122 -6.01 1.30 -28.10
CA GLN A 122 -6.34 2.37 -29.05
C GLN A 122 -5.24 2.55 -30.11
N LEU A 123 -3.96 2.51 -29.72
CA LEU A 123 -2.84 2.58 -30.66
C LEU A 123 -2.85 1.40 -31.64
N HIS A 124 -3.12 0.18 -31.17
CA HIS A 124 -3.26 -0.98 -32.04
C HIS A 124 -4.41 -0.85 -33.03
N LEU A 125 -5.58 -0.38 -32.59
CA LEU A 125 -6.74 -0.17 -33.44
C LEU A 125 -6.49 0.91 -34.51
N THR A 126 -5.91 2.04 -34.12
CA THR A 126 -5.56 3.12 -35.05
C THR A 126 -4.50 2.68 -36.06
N HIS A 127 -3.50 1.90 -35.63
CA HIS A 127 -2.51 1.32 -36.52
C HIS A 127 -3.15 0.37 -37.55
N ALA A 128 -4.05 -0.52 -37.12
CA ALA A 128 -4.76 -1.44 -38.02
C ALA A 128 -5.62 -0.66 -39.04
N ALA A 129 -6.33 0.38 -38.60
CA ALA A 129 -7.11 1.24 -39.49
C ALA A 129 -6.24 1.96 -40.51
N LEU A 130 -5.07 2.45 -40.10
CA LEU A 130 -4.10 3.08 -41.00
C LEU A 130 -3.58 2.10 -42.05
N GLN A 131 -3.24 0.88 -41.64
CA GLN A 131 -2.80 -0.17 -42.58
C GLN A 131 -3.88 -0.51 -43.61
N GLN A 132 -5.14 -0.60 -43.18
CA GLN A 132 -6.27 -0.83 -44.07
C GLN A 132 -6.44 0.32 -45.09
N ALA A 133 -6.38 1.58 -44.63
CA ALA A 133 -6.47 2.74 -45.50
C ALA A 133 -5.32 2.81 -46.52
N LEU A 134 -4.10 2.43 -46.12
CA LEU A 134 -2.95 2.33 -47.02
C LEU A 134 -3.18 1.26 -48.09
N PHE A 135 -3.64 0.07 -47.70
CA PHE A 135 -3.98 -0.99 -48.63
C PHE A 135 -5.04 -0.57 -49.65
N GLU A 136 -6.10 0.11 -49.20
CA GLU A 136 -7.14 0.66 -50.07
C GLU A 136 -6.58 1.70 -51.05
N CYS A 137 -5.71 2.59 -50.56
CA CYS A 137 -5.03 3.58 -51.41
C CYS A 137 -4.17 2.91 -52.50
N ASP A 138 -3.42 1.86 -52.16
CA ASP A 138 -2.58 1.13 -53.13
C ASP A 138 -3.41 0.34 -54.13
N MET A 139 -4.54 -0.23 -53.70
CA MET A 139 -5.53 -0.84 -54.60
C MET A 139 -6.11 0.17 -55.59
N LEU A 140 -6.47 1.37 -55.12
CA LEU A 140 -6.99 2.44 -55.98
C LEU A 140 -5.92 2.94 -56.97
N ARG A 141 -4.68 3.15 -56.52
CA ARG A 141 -3.56 3.49 -57.41
C ARG A 141 -3.36 2.45 -58.50
N THR A 142 -3.38 1.17 -58.15
CA THR A 142 -3.22 0.07 -59.11
C THR A 142 -4.34 0.07 -60.16
N ARG A 143 -5.59 0.33 -59.76
CA ARG A 143 -6.73 0.46 -60.69
C ARG A 143 -6.58 1.66 -61.63
N LEU A 144 -6.13 2.81 -61.13
CA LEU A 144 -5.88 3.99 -61.97
C LEU A 144 -4.84 3.70 -63.06
N PHE A 145 -3.72 3.06 -62.70
CA PHE A 145 -2.70 2.65 -63.67
C PHE A 145 -3.22 1.66 -64.73
N GLN A 146 -4.18 0.80 -64.40
CA GLN A 146 -4.79 -0.12 -65.37
C GLN A 146 -5.68 0.62 -66.38
N ILE A 147 -6.46 1.60 -65.92
CA ILE A 147 -7.30 2.44 -66.79
C ILE A 147 -6.43 3.27 -67.74
N GLU A 148 -5.34 3.84 -67.23
CA GLU A 148 -4.41 4.66 -68.02
C GLU A 148 -3.63 3.83 -69.07
N ARG A 149 -3.52 2.51 -68.88
CA ARG A 149 -2.90 1.57 -69.84
C ARG A 149 -3.86 0.97 -70.86
N ILE A 150 -5.15 1.32 -70.85
CA ILE A 150 -6.06 0.94 -71.94
C ILE A 150 -5.68 1.79 -73.16
N PRO A 151 -5.17 1.20 -74.26
CA PRO A 151 -4.90 1.99 -75.45
C PRO A 151 -6.25 2.48 -75.98
N ILE A 152 -6.35 3.79 -76.21
CA ILE A 152 -7.43 4.38 -77.00
C ILE A 152 -7.26 3.83 -78.42
N LEU A 153 -7.78 2.62 -78.67
CA LEU A 153 -7.81 2.05 -80.00
C LEU A 153 -9.01 2.66 -80.73
N ALA A 154 -8.70 3.68 -81.51
CA ALA A 154 -9.34 4.04 -82.76
C ALA A 154 -10.88 4.02 -82.79
N THR A 155 -11.48 5.15 -82.45
CA THR A 155 -12.70 5.60 -83.13
C THR A 155 -12.32 6.01 -84.56
N SER A 156 -12.42 5.06 -85.50
CA SER A 156 -12.43 5.36 -86.93
C SER A 156 -13.43 4.45 -87.62
N THR A 157 -14.62 5.01 -87.78
CA THR A 157 -15.64 4.69 -88.76
C THR A 157 -15.08 4.11 -90.06
N THR A 158 -15.53 2.91 -90.44
CA THR A 158 -15.90 2.61 -91.83
C THR A 158 -16.74 1.34 -91.87
N CYS A 159 -18.00 1.50 -92.23
CA CYS A 159 -18.87 0.45 -92.74
C CYS A 159 -18.37 0.06 -94.14
N SER A 160 -18.06 -1.22 -94.39
CA SER A 160 -18.15 -1.84 -95.72
C SER A 160 -18.11 -3.37 -95.61
N HIS A 161 -19.14 -3.93 -96.25
CA HIS A 161 -19.49 -5.28 -96.68
C HIS A 161 -18.40 -6.35 -96.95
N ASP A 162 -18.85 -7.60 -96.72
CA ASP A 162 -18.66 -8.86 -97.44
C ASP A 162 -17.26 -9.48 -97.65
N ASN A 163 -17.01 -10.65 -97.06
CA ASN A 163 -17.20 -11.95 -97.74
C ASN A 163 -16.67 -13.16 -96.94
N GLN A 164 -17.29 -14.28 -97.27
CA GLN A 164 -17.21 -15.64 -96.78
C GLN A 164 -15.88 -16.37 -97.13
N GLU A 165 -15.62 -17.45 -96.37
CA GLU A 165 -14.96 -18.74 -96.73
C GLU A 165 -13.62 -19.10 -96.07
N ASP A 166 -13.72 -20.23 -95.34
CA ASP A 166 -12.83 -21.39 -95.27
C ASP A 166 -11.42 -21.27 -94.71
N THR A 167 -11.14 -22.05 -93.66
CA THR A 167 -10.34 -23.30 -93.78
C THR A 167 -9.97 -23.82 -92.38
N GLU A 168 -10.30 -25.09 -92.13
CA GLU A 168 -9.85 -25.90 -90.99
C GLU A 168 -8.32 -25.94 -90.86
N MET A 169 -7.78 -25.92 -89.63
CA MET A 169 -6.69 -26.85 -89.32
C MET A 169 -6.63 -27.20 -87.83
N SER A 170 -6.84 -28.49 -87.60
CA SER A 170 -6.64 -29.27 -86.39
C SER A 170 -5.15 -29.45 -86.05
N CYS A 171 -4.82 -29.51 -84.74
CA CYS A 171 -3.88 -30.43 -84.04
C CYS A 171 -3.58 -29.86 -82.62
N VAL A 172 -4.12 -30.44 -81.53
CA VAL A 172 -3.52 -31.49 -80.67
C VAL A 172 -2.11 -31.08 -80.17
N ILE A 173 -1.85 -30.86 -78.88
CA ILE A 173 -1.46 -31.86 -77.85
C ILE A 173 -1.70 -31.32 -76.41
N THR A 174 -2.02 -32.26 -75.52
CA THR A 174 -2.46 -32.26 -74.11
C THR A 174 -1.34 -32.01 -73.04
N PRO A 175 -1.60 -32.09 -71.71
CA PRO A 175 -0.94 -31.32 -70.65
C PRO A 175 0.20 -32.08 -69.95
N LEU A 176 0.93 -31.38 -69.06
CA LEU A 176 1.71 -32.04 -68.02
C LEU A 176 1.32 -31.45 -66.66
N GLY A 177 0.75 -32.32 -65.81
CA GLY A 177 0.43 -32.02 -64.42
C GLY A 177 1.57 -32.34 -63.45
N GLU A 178 1.26 -32.01 -62.21
CA GLU A 178 1.75 -32.58 -60.94
C GLU A 178 3.20 -32.31 -60.52
N GLY A 179 3.35 -31.85 -59.28
CA GLY A 179 4.64 -31.90 -58.57
C GLY A 179 4.69 -31.09 -57.29
N ARG A 180 4.18 -31.66 -56.20
CA ARG A 180 4.39 -31.31 -54.78
C ARG A 180 5.78 -30.72 -54.48
N SER A 181 5.85 -29.72 -53.58
CA SER A 181 6.34 -29.94 -52.21
C SER A 181 6.01 -28.77 -51.29
#